data_AF-A0A1H1N670-F1
#
_entry.id   AF-A0A1H1N670-F1
#
_cell.length_a   1.000
_cell.length_b   1.000
_cell.length_c   1.000
_cell.angle_alpha   90.00
_cell.angle_beta   90.00
_cell.angle_gamma   90.00
#
_symmetry.space_group_name_H-M   'P 1'
#
loop_
_entity.id
_entity.type
_entity.pdbx_description
1 polymer ?
#
loop_
_entity_poly.entity_id
_entity_poly.type
_entity_poly.pdbx_seq_one_letter_code
_entity_poly.pdbx_strand_id
1 'polypeptide(L)'
;MHMDVYKLLAFITLGIALGGCSENSAPATSTESSASRFPALPTSADERVTLNGTMTFWMYEGDGGCFGSISDGVQAVELWVDVDSCGEVEYPENAPASVAVTYRSDNQYAPGKLYTIVSFNAPPVLAQ
;
A
#
# COMPACT_ATOMS: atom_id res chain seq x y z
N MET A 1 -27.09 -46.10 32.81
CA MET A 1 -26.91 -45.15 33.93
C MET A 1 -25.69 -44.34 33.59
N HIS A 2 -25.64 -43.03 33.57
CA HIS A 2 -26.53 -41.95 34.01
C HIS A 2 -25.83 -40.70 33.40
N MET A 3 -26.49 -39.76 32.71
CA MET A 3 -27.14 -38.59 33.34
C MET A 3 -26.25 -38.04 34.48
N ASP A 4 -25.80 -36.79 34.53
CA ASP A 4 -26.48 -35.55 34.16
C ASP A 4 -25.61 -34.43 34.81
N VAL A 5 -25.53 -33.24 34.20
CA VAL A 5 -26.18 -32.02 34.72
C VAL A 5 -25.32 -31.16 35.66
N TYR A 6 -24.90 -30.03 35.08
CA TYR A 6 -25.01 -28.65 35.59
C TYR A 6 -24.57 -28.31 37.03
N LYS A 7 -23.57 -27.43 37.11
CA LYS A 7 -23.41 -26.37 38.13
C LYS A 7 -22.40 -25.37 37.58
N LEU A 8 -22.81 -24.23 37.03
CA LEU A 8 -23.15 -23.00 37.76
C LEU A 8 -23.90 -22.12 36.75
N LEU A 9 -25.17 -21.74 36.97
CA LEU A 9 -25.58 -20.54 37.74
C LEU A 9 -24.80 -19.29 37.27
N ALA A 10 -25.39 -18.21 36.77
CA ALA A 10 -26.76 -17.76 36.88
C ALA A 10 -27.08 -16.75 35.76
N PHE A 11 -28.32 -16.80 35.31
CA PHE A 11 -28.97 -15.77 34.51
C PHE A 11 -29.10 -14.48 35.32
N ILE A 12 -28.57 -13.37 34.80
CA ILE A 12 -29.08 -12.04 35.13
C ILE A 12 -29.41 -11.35 33.81
N THR A 13 -30.65 -11.58 33.37
CA THR A 13 -31.36 -10.75 32.43
C THR A 13 -31.83 -9.50 33.18
N LEU A 14 -31.32 -8.32 32.82
CA LEU A 14 -32.02 -7.07 33.08
C LEU A 14 -31.81 -6.15 31.89
N GLY A 15 -32.79 -6.13 31.00
CA GLY A 15 -32.92 -5.05 30.04
C GLY A 15 -33.37 -3.77 30.74
N ILE A 16 -33.20 -2.62 30.07
CA ILE A 16 -34.21 -1.56 29.95
C ILE A 16 -33.67 -0.47 29.00
N ALA A 17 -34.59 -0.04 28.13
CA ALA A 17 -34.73 1.26 27.47
C ALA A 17 -33.86 1.65 26.26
N LEU A 18 -34.57 1.73 25.14
CA LEU A 18 -34.33 2.58 23.98
C LEU A 18 -34.38 4.07 24.36
N GLY A 19 -33.56 4.87 23.67
CA GLY A 19 -33.91 6.23 23.23
C GLY A 19 -33.39 7.38 24.07
N GLY A 20 -32.44 8.14 23.51
CA GLY A 20 -32.05 9.46 24.00
C GLY A 20 -30.73 9.93 23.41
N CYS A 21 -30.80 10.77 22.37
CA CYS A 21 -29.68 11.38 21.67
C CYS A 21 -28.70 12.07 22.63
N SER A 22 -27.40 11.84 22.43
CA SER A 22 -26.34 12.69 22.95
C SER A 22 -25.36 13.01 21.81
N GLU A 23 -24.97 14.27 21.81
CA GLU A 23 -24.35 15.04 20.74
C GLU A 23 -22.96 14.56 20.30
N ASN A 24 -22.69 14.86 19.03
CA ASN A 24 -21.38 15.17 18.45
C ASN A 24 -20.27 14.14 18.63
N SER A 25 -20.21 13.20 17.70
CA SER A 25 -19.02 13.06 16.86
C SER A 25 -19.49 12.68 15.47
N ALA A 26 -19.27 13.58 14.51
CA ALA A 26 -19.50 13.34 13.11
C ALA A 26 -18.90 11.97 12.73
N PRO A 27 -19.53 11.21 11.81
CA PRO A 27 -18.85 10.05 11.25
C PRO A 27 -17.52 10.60 10.73
N ALA A 28 -16.41 10.08 11.27
CA ALA A 28 -15.13 10.21 10.61
C ALA A 28 -15.42 9.74 9.20
N THR A 29 -15.53 10.71 8.29
CA THR A 29 -15.70 10.46 6.88
C THR A 29 -14.52 9.60 6.58
N SER A 30 -14.79 8.31 6.38
CA SER A 30 -13.87 7.41 5.71
C SER A 30 -13.46 8.21 4.49
N THR A 31 -12.27 8.80 4.55
CA THR A 31 -11.68 9.36 3.35
C THR A 31 -11.46 8.11 2.55
N GLU A 32 -12.43 7.89 1.67
CA GLU A 32 -12.42 6.93 0.61
C GLU A 32 -11.08 7.21 -0.06
N SER A 33 -10.08 6.42 0.32
CA SER A 33 -8.86 6.27 -0.44
C SER A 33 -9.39 5.68 -1.72
N SER A 34 -9.78 6.57 -2.64
CA SER A 34 -10.14 6.22 -3.98
C SER A 34 -8.94 5.44 -4.46
N ALA A 35 -9.06 4.12 -4.51
CA ALA A 35 -8.02 3.22 -4.96
C ALA A 35 -7.71 3.66 -6.39
N SER A 36 -6.75 4.56 -6.50
CA SER A 36 -6.47 5.29 -7.72
C SER A 36 -5.64 4.30 -8.51
N ARG A 37 -6.33 3.54 -9.36
CA ARG A 37 -5.67 2.59 -10.25
C ARG A 37 -4.54 3.31 -10.96
N PHE A 38 -3.37 2.68 -11.06
CA PHE A 38 -2.26 3.27 -11.78
C PHE A 38 -2.70 3.63 -13.19
N PRO A 39 -2.18 4.75 -13.72
CA PRO A 39 -2.31 5.07 -15.13
C PRO A 39 -1.74 3.95 -16.01
N ALA A 40 -1.96 4.06 -17.32
CA ALA A 40 -1.32 3.18 -18.29
C ALA A 40 0.21 3.23 -18.09
N LEU A 41 0.82 2.05 -17.94
CA LEU A 41 2.25 1.93 -17.73
C LEU A 41 3.02 2.22 -19.02
N PRO A 42 4.23 2.82 -18.92
CA PRO A 42 5.02 3.16 -20.10
C PRO A 42 5.40 1.91 -20.89
N THR A 43 5.54 2.06 -22.20
CA THR A 43 5.88 0.96 -23.11
C THR A 43 7.22 1.19 -23.82
N SER A 44 7.82 2.35 -23.63
CA SER A 44 9.11 2.76 -24.19
C SER A 44 9.93 3.56 -23.19
N ALA A 45 11.20 3.82 -23.50
CA ALA A 45 12.12 4.56 -22.64
C ALA A 45 11.88 6.09 -22.66
N ASP A 46 11.11 6.59 -23.63
CA ASP A 46 10.77 8.01 -23.76
C ASP A 46 9.51 8.39 -22.96
N GLU A 47 8.74 7.38 -22.53
CA GLU A 47 7.52 7.55 -21.75
C GLU A 47 7.82 7.52 -20.26
N ARG A 48 7.30 8.52 -19.53
CA ARG A 48 7.42 8.60 -18.08
C ARG A 48 6.06 8.73 -17.44
N VAL A 49 5.84 7.95 -16.40
CA VAL A 49 4.56 7.89 -15.69
C VAL A 49 4.81 7.93 -14.19
N THR A 50 4.01 8.71 -13.47
CA THR A 50 4.07 8.71 -12.00
C THR A 50 3.11 7.66 -11.44
N LEU A 51 3.64 6.79 -10.59
CA LEU A 51 2.88 5.82 -9.83
C LEU A 51 2.75 6.32 -8.39
N ASN A 52 1.52 6.44 -7.91
CA ASN A 52 1.20 6.77 -6.52
C ASN A 52 0.54 5.57 -5.89
N GLY A 53 1.14 5.03 -4.84
CA GLY A 53 0.63 3.82 -4.21
C GLY A 53 1.36 3.51 -2.91
N THR A 54 1.37 2.25 -2.55
CA THR A 54 2.06 1.73 -1.37
C THR A 54 3.26 0.91 -1.82
N MET A 55 4.45 1.23 -1.32
CA MET A 55 5.63 0.39 -1.53
C MET A 55 5.48 -0.89 -0.71
N THR A 56 5.19 -2.01 -1.37
CA THR A 56 4.96 -3.31 -0.73
C THR A 56 6.24 -4.08 -0.47
N PHE A 57 7.31 -3.74 -1.17
CA PHE A 57 8.64 -4.33 -0.99
C PHE A 57 9.71 -3.33 -1.43
N TRP A 58 10.84 -3.28 -0.71
CA TRP A 58 12.02 -2.50 -1.08
C TRP A 58 13.28 -3.17 -0.52
N MET A 59 14.29 -3.41 -1.35
CA MET A 59 15.60 -3.87 -0.89
C MET A 59 16.74 -3.31 -1.72
N TYR A 60 17.91 -3.23 -1.08
CA TYR A 60 19.19 -2.94 -1.70
C TYR A 60 19.93 -4.25 -2.01
N GLU A 61 20.27 -4.49 -3.28
CA GLU A 61 20.98 -5.70 -3.74
C GLU A 61 22.49 -5.46 -3.96
N GLY A 62 23.07 -4.44 -3.32
CA GLY A 62 24.48 -4.10 -3.54
C GLY A 62 24.69 -3.47 -4.91
N ASP A 63 25.64 -4.01 -5.67
CA ASP A 63 26.00 -3.51 -7.00
C ASP A 63 24.88 -3.70 -8.05
N GLY A 64 23.84 -4.50 -7.73
CA GLY A 64 22.67 -4.71 -8.58
C GLY A 64 21.65 -3.56 -8.55
N GLY A 65 21.80 -2.60 -7.65
CA GLY A 65 20.83 -1.53 -7.41
C GLY A 65 19.75 -1.91 -6.40
N CYS A 66 18.59 -1.27 -6.50
CA CYS A 66 17.48 -1.49 -5.58
C CYS A 66 16.29 -2.02 -6.33
N PHE A 67 15.60 -2.93 -5.67
CA PHE A 67 14.43 -3.61 -6.20
C PHE A 67 13.26 -3.38 -5.24
N GLY A 68 12.08 -3.22 -5.81
CA GLY A 68 10.89 -3.00 -5.03
C GLY A 68 9.62 -3.39 -5.77
N SER A 69 8.50 -3.22 -5.09
CA SER A 69 7.19 -3.29 -5.72
C SER A 69 6.27 -2.22 -5.16
N ILE A 70 5.52 -1.54 -6.03
CA ILE A 70 4.51 -0.56 -5.66
C ILE A 70 3.12 -1.08 -6.05
N SER A 71 2.14 -0.89 -5.18
CA SER A 71 0.76 -1.34 -5.39
C SER A 71 -0.24 -0.20 -5.25
N ASP A 72 -1.25 -0.17 -6.12
CA ASP A 72 -2.43 0.70 -6.01
C ASP A 72 -3.60 0.01 -5.28
N GLY A 73 -3.38 -1.20 -4.74
CA GLY A 73 -4.38 -2.06 -4.11
C GLY A 73 -5.13 -2.99 -5.08
N VAL A 74 -4.95 -2.82 -6.39
CA VAL A 74 -5.55 -3.65 -7.45
C VAL A 74 -4.48 -4.41 -8.23
N GLN A 75 -3.36 -3.76 -8.53
CA GLN A 75 -2.21 -4.31 -9.24
C GLN A 75 -0.91 -3.91 -8.54
N ALA A 76 0.08 -4.79 -8.63
CA ALA A 76 1.44 -4.52 -8.17
C ALA A 76 2.37 -4.38 -9.39
N VAL A 77 3.30 -3.45 -9.31
CA VAL A 77 4.31 -3.18 -10.32
C VAL A 77 5.68 -3.38 -9.70
N GLU A 78 6.51 -4.21 -10.33
CA GLU A 78 7.90 -4.41 -9.93
C GLU A 78 8.75 -3.23 -10.39
N LEU A 79 9.63 -2.78 -9.51
CA LEU A 79 10.46 -1.61 -9.68
C LEU A 79 11.94 -1.96 -9.54
N TRP A 80 12.76 -1.28 -10.33
CA TRP A 80 14.21 -1.29 -10.21
C TRP A 80 14.77 0.11 -10.32
N VAL A 81 15.89 0.35 -9.65
CA VAL A 81 16.67 1.58 -9.77
C VAL A 81 18.15 1.25 -9.65
N ASP A 82 18.96 2.01 -10.37
CA ASP A 82 20.41 1.88 -10.36
C ASP A 82 20.99 2.14 -8.96
N VAL A 83 22.12 1.49 -8.65
CA VAL A 83 22.84 1.60 -7.38
C VAL A 83 23.21 3.03 -7.01
N ASP A 84 23.55 3.88 -7.99
CA ASP A 84 23.90 5.28 -7.74
C ASP A 84 22.68 6.10 -7.32
N SER A 85 21.48 5.65 -7.67
CA SER A 85 20.20 6.31 -7.40
C SER A 85 19.43 5.69 -6.23
N CYS A 86 19.80 4.48 -5.79
CA CYS A 86 19.27 3.82 -4.60
C CYS A 86 19.28 4.67 -3.32
N GLY A 87 20.33 5.47 -3.15
CA GLY A 87 20.63 6.17 -1.90
C GLY A 87 19.75 7.40 -1.62
N GLU A 88 18.88 7.78 -2.55
CA GLU A 88 18.04 8.97 -2.37
C GLU A 88 16.85 8.73 -1.44
N VAL A 89 16.31 7.50 -1.39
CA VAL A 89 15.13 7.17 -0.57
C VAL A 89 15.10 5.69 -0.16
N GLU A 90 14.98 5.43 1.15
CA GLU A 90 14.59 4.12 1.68
C GLU A 90 13.08 4.12 1.94
N TYR A 91 12.36 3.16 1.34
CA TYR A 91 10.93 2.99 1.60
C TYR A 91 10.71 1.90 2.65
N PRO A 92 10.13 2.24 3.82
CA PRO A 92 9.63 1.22 4.73
C PRO A 92 8.57 0.36 4.04
N GLU A 93 8.52 -0.92 4.39
CA GLU A 93 7.45 -1.79 3.93
C GLU A 93 6.08 -1.19 4.26
N ASN A 94 5.18 -1.20 3.27
CA ASN A 94 3.83 -0.68 3.34
C ASN A 94 3.71 0.85 3.52
N ALA A 95 4.77 1.61 3.28
CA ALA A 95 4.72 3.06 3.27
C ALA A 95 4.11 3.62 1.97
N PRO A 96 3.38 4.75 2.03
CA PRO A 96 3.00 5.50 0.84
C PRO A 96 4.24 5.91 0.03
N ALA A 97 4.16 5.76 -1.29
CA ALA A 97 5.24 6.08 -2.21
C ALA A 97 4.70 6.77 -3.48
N SER A 98 5.51 7.67 -4.03
CA SER A 98 5.30 8.29 -5.33
C SER A 98 6.60 8.22 -6.11
N VAL A 99 6.58 7.56 -7.27
CA VAL A 99 7.78 7.36 -8.10
C VAL A 99 7.45 7.60 -9.57
N ALA A 100 8.36 8.22 -10.30
CA ALA A 100 8.29 8.30 -11.74
C ALA A 100 9.02 7.10 -12.36
N VAL A 101 8.36 6.39 -13.26
CA VAL A 101 8.90 5.18 -13.89
C VAL A 101 8.92 5.28 -15.41
N THR A 102 9.81 4.51 -16.02
CA THR A 102 9.92 4.28 -17.47
C THR A 102 10.04 2.79 -17.77
N TYR A 103 9.79 2.39 -19.02
CA TYR A 103 10.08 1.04 -19.50
C TYR A 103 11.46 0.99 -20.14
N ARG A 104 12.26 -0.02 -19.78
CA ARG A 104 13.52 -0.33 -20.47
C ARG A 104 13.63 -1.82 -20.75
N SER A 105 13.89 -2.17 -22.00
CA SER A 105 13.90 -3.57 -22.45
C SER A 105 15.08 -4.39 -21.94
N ASP A 106 16.19 -3.72 -21.62
CA ASP A 106 17.39 -4.30 -21.01
C ASP A 106 17.17 -4.73 -19.55
N ASN A 107 16.20 -4.15 -18.87
CA ASN A 107 15.91 -4.41 -17.45
C ASN A 107 14.90 -5.53 -17.20
N GLN A 108 14.55 -6.32 -18.22
CA GLN A 108 13.52 -7.37 -18.11
C GLN A 108 14.14 -8.72 -17.73
N TYR A 109 14.58 -8.85 -16.47
CA TYR A 109 15.29 -10.04 -15.97
C TYR A 109 14.37 -11.19 -15.51
N ALA A 110 13.06 -10.95 -15.38
CA ALA A 110 12.05 -11.91 -14.89
C ALA A 110 10.85 -12.00 -15.86
N PRO A 111 9.99 -13.03 -15.75
CA PRO A 111 8.76 -13.14 -16.56
C PRO A 111 7.69 -12.05 -16.29
N GLY A 112 7.99 -11.05 -15.45
CA GLY A 112 7.22 -9.83 -15.23
C GLY A 112 7.84 -8.60 -15.92
N LYS A 113 7.05 -7.53 -16.09
CA LYS A 113 7.60 -6.26 -16.57
C LYS A 113 8.21 -5.50 -15.40
N LEU A 114 9.53 -5.36 -15.38
CA LEU A 114 10.26 -4.57 -14.39
C LEU A 114 10.38 -3.13 -14.90
N TYR A 115 9.94 -2.15 -14.09
CA TYR A 115 9.98 -0.74 -14.48
C TYR A 115 11.11 0.00 -13.78
N THR A 116 11.78 0.87 -14.51
CA THR A 116 12.91 1.63 -13.98
C THR A 116 12.41 2.93 -13.36
N ILE A 117 12.73 3.14 -12.08
CA ILE A 117 12.51 4.42 -11.41
C ILE A 117 13.51 5.43 -11.99
N VAL A 118 13.01 6.58 -12.40
CA VAL A 118 13.82 7.70 -12.91
C VAL A 118 13.75 8.93 -12.02
N SER A 119 12.85 8.94 -11.04
CA SER A 119 12.77 9.96 -9.99
C SER A 119 11.97 9.43 -8.82
N PHE A 120 12.45 9.68 -7.60
CA PHE A 120 11.64 9.61 -6.39
C PHE A 120 10.90 10.93 -6.23
N ASN A 121 9.60 10.86 -5.98
CA ASN A 121 8.83 12.04 -5.65
C ASN A 121 8.56 12.00 -4.15
N ALA A 122 8.59 13.16 -3.49
CA ALA A 122 8.12 13.24 -2.12
C ALA A 122 6.69 12.68 -2.07
N PRO A 123 6.36 11.81 -1.09
CA PRO A 123 4.97 11.44 -0.88
C PRO A 123 4.18 12.74 -0.69
N PRO A 124 2.93 12.84 -1.19
CA PRO A 124 2.11 14.00 -0.91
C PRO A 124 2.10 14.17 0.61
N VAL A 125 2.73 15.24 1.10
CA VAL A 125 2.67 15.62 2.51
C VAL A 125 1.18 15.79 2.77
N LEU A 126 0.62 14.90 3.58
CA LEU A 126 -0.72 15.09 4.13
C LEU A 126 -0.66 16.44 4.84
N ALA A 127 -1.19 17.48 4.19
CA ALA A 127 -1.36 18.77 4.80
C ALA A 127 -2.18 18.53 6.07
N GLN A 128 -1.55 18.77 7.22
CA GLN A 128 -2.19 18.72 8.54
C GLN A 128 -3.20 19.84 8.68
#